data_AF-A0A9X3X0W5-F1
#
_entry.id   AF-A0A9X3X0W5-F1
#
_cell.length_a   1.000
_cell.length_b   1.000
_cell.length_c   1.000
_cell.angle_alpha   90.00
_cell.angle_beta   90.00
_cell.angle_gamma   90.00
#
_symmetry.space_group_name_H-M   'P 1'
#
loop_
_entity.id
_entity.type
_entity.pdbx_description
1 polymer ?
#
loop_
_entity_poly.entity_id
_entity_poly.type
_entity_poly.pdbx_seq_one_letter_code
_entity_poly.pdbx_strand_id
1 'polypeptide(L)'
;MNRAFSLLLLGMGMVGLPCVLGGCGSDVSETFTGSTGTAGSGGTGGTGGAGGIGGTGGVGGMGGAGGAGGGMGGAGGMGGAGGGSQACMQPANGCAACMFQQCNVAYCDCAGEPSCLGIVPCVQACPAMDQACAESCYQKNSLGFAEFVITSSCANTLCAPSCPGAGMIGACELCLAQQCEQQFEACVGNPECTALIDCLQGCQNNLACQQTCAAQHAGGTNQVQQLNQCATMSCDNACN
;
A
#
# COMPACT_ATOMS: atom_id res chain seq x y z
N MET A 1 15.06 -9.50 4.12
CA MET A 1 14.11 -9.18 5.21
C MET A 1 14.30 -7.77 5.78
N ASN A 2 15.44 -7.39 6.38
CA ASN A 2 15.62 -6.03 6.97
C ASN A 2 15.64 -4.84 5.97
N ARG A 3 15.75 -5.08 4.65
CA ARG A 3 15.84 -4.00 3.64
C ARG A 3 14.49 -3.51 3.14
N ALA A 4 13.50 -4.40 3.09
CA ALA A 4 12.18 -4.11 2.54
C ALA A 4 11.35 -3.18 3.44
N PHE A 5 11.52 -3.28 4.76
CA PHE A 5 10.86 -2.38 5.70
C PHE A 5 11.53 -1.01 5.83
N SER A 6 12.82 -0.92 5.49
CA SER A 6 13.61 0.31 5.65
C SER A 6 13.12 1.46 4.75
N LEU A 7 12.37 1.15 3.69
CA LEU A 7 11.84 2.13 2.75
C LEU A 7 10.49 2.71 3.20
N LEU A 8 9.75 2.01 4.07
CA LEU A 8 8.43 2.42 4.56
C LEU A 8 8.48 3.74 5.34
N LEU A 9 9.60 4.01 6.02
CA LEU A 9 9.82 5.26 6.75
C LEU A 9 10.80 6.21 6.07
N LEU A 10 11.74 5.72 5.26
CA LEU A 10 12.60 6.60 4.46
C LEU A 10 11.86 7.23 3.27
N GLY A 11 10.84 6.57 2.72
CA GLY A 11 9.96 7.12 1.68
C GLY A 11 8.98 8.17 2.21
N MET A 12 8.60 8.07 3.48
CA MET A 12 7.77 9.07 4.18
C MET A 12 8.60 10.19 4.84
N GLY A 13 9.89 9.93 5.12
CA GLY A 13 10.84 10.86 5.74
C GLY A 13 11.48 11.89 4.81
N MET A 14 11.08 11.97 3.52
CA MET A 14 11.54 13.02 2.60
C MET A 14 10.38 13.73 1.86
N VAL A 15 9.26 14.01 2.54
CA VAL A 15 8.37 15.09 2.10
C VAL A 15 8.96 16.43 2.57
N GLY A 16 10.14 16.75 2.04
CA GLY A 16 10.66 18.11 2.04
C GLY A 16 9.83 18.93 1.06
N LEU A 17 8.69 19.46 1.52
CA LEU A 17 7.93 20.46 0.78
C LEU A 17 8.27 21.87 1.29
N PRO A 18 9.30 22.53 0.74
CA PRO A 18 9.30 23.96 0.60
C PRO A 18 9.22 24.27 -0.89
N CYS A 19 8.02 24.53 -1.42
CA CYS A 19 7.92 25.19 -2.71
C CYS A 19 6.70 26.11 -2.78
N VAL A 20 6.77 27.16 -1.96
CA VAL A 20 6.32 28.48 -2.40
C VAL A 20 7.48 29.05 -3.23
N LEU A 21 7.28 29.15 -4.56
CA LEU A 21 7.95 30.05 -5.52
C LEU A 21 9.49 30.10 -5.56
N GLY A 22 10.10 29.52 -6.61
CA GLY A 22 11.45 29.87 -7.08
C GLY A 22 12.21 28.69 -7.70
N GLY A 23 12.43 28.70 -9.02
CA GLY A 23 12.94 27.56 -9.78
C GLY A 23 14.38 27.11 -9.50
N CYS A 24 14.64 25.85 -9.83
CA CYS A 24 15.89 25.18 -10.27
C CYS A 24 15.43 23.78 -10.77
N GLY A 25 15.82 23.19 -11.91
CA GLY A 25 16.95 23.44 -12.80
C GLY A 25 18.11 22.49 -12.50
N SER A 26 18.05 21.23 -12.96
CA SER A 26 19.11 20.49 -13.71
C SER A 26 18.87 18.98 -13.74
N ASP A 27 19.13 18.43 -14.91
CA ASP A 27 18.83 17.12 -15.46
C ASP A 27 19.60 15.94 -14.82
N VAL A 28 18.92 14.80 -14.67
CA VAL A 28 19.57 13.48 -14.69
C VAL A 28 18.68 12.52 -15.51
N SER A 29 18.94 12.46 -16.82
CA SER A 29 18.39 11.43 -17.70
C SER A 29 19.24 10.17 -17.57
N GLU A 30 18.84 9.25 -16.71
CA GLU A 30 19.39 7.89 -16.71
C GLU A 30 18.58 7.04 -17.70
N THR A 31 19.23 6.68 -18.80
CA THR A 31 18.66 5.82 -19.86
C THR A 31 18.54 4.40 -19.34
N PHE A 32 17.32 3.96 -19.01
CA PHE A 32 17.07 2.58 -18.62
C PHE A 32 17.07 1.69 -19.87
N THR A 33 18.15 0.93 -20.06
CA THR A 33 18.26 -0.05 -21.15
C THR A 33 17.56 -1.34 -20.71
N GLY A 34 16.31 -1.52 -21.17
CA GLY A 34 15.50 -2.70 -20.88
C GLY A 34 16.13 -3.99 -21.43
N SER A 35 16.41 -4.93 -20.53
CA SER A 35 16.82 -6.29 -20.87
C SER A 35 15.62 -7.13 -21.31
N THR A 36 15.80 -7.83 -22.43
CA THR A 36 14.83 -8.74 -23.05
C THR A 36 14.76 -10.03 -22.22
N GLY A 37 13.65 -10.24 -21.51
CA GLY A 37 13.36 -11.45 -20.74
C GLY A 37 12.51 -12.44 -21.52
N THR A 38 13.00 -13.67 -21.62
CA THR A 38 12.51 -14.81 -22.40
C THR A 38 11.16 -15.37 -21.91
N ALA A 39 10.34 -15.80 -22.87
CA ALA A 39 9.03 -16.42 -22.66
C ALA A 39 9.10 -17.72 -21.82
N GLY A 40 8.34 -17.76 -20.72
CA GLY A 40 8.02 -18.96 -19.95
C GLY A 40 6.66 -19.53 -20.34
N SER A 41 6.65 -20.80 -20.75
CA SER A 41 5.47 -21.56 -21.19
C SER A 41 4.52 -21.92 -20.05
N GLY A 42 3.22 -21.85 -20.36
CA GLY A 42 2.11 -21.87 -19.42
C GLY A 42 1.85 -23.19 -18.69
N GLY A 43 1.29 -23.04 -17.48
CA GLY A 43 0.53 -24.06 -16.78
C GLY A 43 -0.96 -23.73 -16.87
N THR A 44 -1.78 -24.65 -17.38
CA THR A 44 -3.24 -24.53 -17.43
C THR A 44 -3.83 -24.76 -16.03
N GLY A 45 -4.13 -23.68 -15.32
CA GLY A 45 -4.93 -23.68 -14.09
C GLY A 45 -6.42 -23.83 -14.39
N GLY A 46 -7.12 -24.60 -13.54
CA GLY A 46 -8.47 -25.12 -13.77
C GLY A 46 -9.57 -24.08 -14.02
N THR A 47 -10.62 -24.52 -14.70
CA THR A 47 -11.84 -23.76 -14.99
C THR A 47 -12.54 -23.37 -13.69
N GLY A 48 -12.41 -22.12 -13.28
CA GLY A 48 -13.28 -21.50 -12.28
C GLY A 48 -14.73 -21.50 -12.76
N GLY A 49 -15.65 -21.80 -11.83
CA GLY A 49 -17.08 -21.86 -12.12
C GLY A 49 -17.63 -20.57 -12.73
N ALA A 50 -18.65 -20.71 -13.59
CA ALA A 50 -19.32 -19.60 -14.24
C ALA A 50 -19.82 -18.58 -13.20
N GLY A 51 -19.25 -17.37 -13.23
CA GLY A 51 -19.73 -16.23 -12.46
C GLY A 51 -21.14 -15.85 -12.91
N GLY A 52 -22.03 -15.62 -11.93
CA GLY A 52 -23.38 -15.13 -12.18
C GLY A 52 -23.37 -13.79 -12.91
N ILE A 53 -24.27 -13.65 -13.87
CA ILE A 53 -24.47 -12.42 -14.64
C ILE A 53 -24.98 -11.34 -13.67
N GLY A 54 -24.17 -10.30 -13.45
CA GLY A 54 -24.52 -9.16 -12.60
C GLY A 54 -25.75 -8.42 -13.12
N GLY A 55 -26.76 -8.30 -12.26
CA GLY A 55 -27.97 -7.53 -12.51
C GLY A 55 -27.67 -6.02 -12.52
N THR A 56 -28.29 -5.31 -13.45
CA THR A 56 -28.31 -3.85 -13.46
C THR A 56 -29.14 -3.34 -12.28
N GLY A 57 -28.46 -2.81 -11.26
CA GLY A 57 -29.03 -1.96 -10.22
C GLY A 57 -29.74 -2.69 -9.06
N GLY A 58 -29.22 -2.49 -7.84
CA GLY A 58 -29.95 -2.75 -6.60
C GLY A 58 -29.31 -3.77 -5.65
N VAL A 59 -29.07 -3.30 -4.43
CA VAL A 59 -29.00 -4.02 -3.13
C VAL A 59 -28.30 -5.40 -3.11
N GLY A 60 -27.09 -5.43 -2.53
CA GLY A 60 -26.48 -6.57 -1.83
C GLY A 60 -26.56 -7.95 -2.49
N GLY A 61 -25.51 -8.32 -3.24
CA GLY A 61 -25.31 -9.70 -3.68
C GLY A 61 -25.01 -10.62 -2.50
N MET A 62 -25.93 -11.54 -2.18
CA MET A 62 -25.68 -12.66 -1.25
C MET A 62 -24.61 -13.60 -1.84
N GLY A 63 -23.55 -13.84 -1.07
CA GLY A 63 -22.51 -14.82 -1.40
C GLY A 63 -23.07 -16.23 -1.59
N GLY A 64 -22.52 -16.95 -2.58
CA GLY A 64 -22.93 -18.31 -2.92
C GLY A 64 -22.64 -19.32 -1.80
N ALA A 65 -23.60 -20.22 -1.57
CA ALA A 65 -23.49 -21.30 -0.62
C ALA A 65 -22.37 -22.29 -1.00
N GLY A 66 -21.40 -22.49 -0.11
CA GLY A 66 -20.35 -23.48 -0.25
C GLY A 66 -20.91 -24.91 -0.25
N GLY A 67 -20.54 -25.69 -1.26
CA GLY A 67 -20.90 -27.10 -1.37
C GLY A 67 -20.21 -27.95 -0.28
N ALA A 68 -21.00 -28.78 0.41
CA ALA A 68 -20.51 -29.74 1.39
C ALA A 68 -19.82 -30.92 0.68
N GLY A 69 -18.50 -30.90 0.60
CA GLY A 69 -17.68 -32.03 0.16
C GLY A 69 -16.32 -31.98 0.85
N GLY A 70 -15.94 -33.07 1.55
CA GLY A 70 -14.78 -33.15 2.45
C GLY A 70 -13.40 -33.13 1.79
N GLY A 71 -13.10 -32.07 1.04
CA GLY A 71 -11.77 -31.73 0.55
C GLY A 71 -11.27 -30.46 1.23
N MET A 72 -9.96 -30.37 1.46
CA MET A 72 -9.26 -29.19 1.99
C MET A 72 -9.71 -27.96 1.19
N GLY A 73 -10.49 -27.08 1.83
CA GLY A 73 -11.14 -25.95 1.18
C GLY A 73 -10.11 -25.02 0.55
N GLY A 74 -10.19 -24.83 -0.77
CA GLY A 74 -9.39 -23.83 -1.47
C GLY A 74 -9.73 -22.44 -0.94
N ALA A 75 -8.71 -21.60 -0.78
CA ALA A 75 -8.88 -20.20 -0.42
C ALA A 75 -9.91 -19.56 -1.35
N GLY A 76 -10.98 -19.01 -0.77
CA GLY A 76 -12.01 -18.30 -1.53
C GLY A 76 -11.36 -17.18 -2.33
N GLY A 77 -11.64 -17.13 -3.63
CA GLY A 77 -11.19 -16.02 -4.47
C GLY A 77 -11.73 -14.71 -3.91
N MET A 78 -10.86 -13.70 -3.78
CA MET A 78 -11.26 -12.33 -3.51
C MET A 78 -12.33 -11.95 -4.52
N GLY A 79 -13.54 -11.68 -4.02
CA GLY A 79 -14.64 -11.20 -4.85
C GLY A 79 -14.19 -9.93 -5.55
N GLY A 80 -14.16 -9.94 -6.88
CA GLY A 80 -13.88 -8.73 -7.65
C GLY A 80 -14.85 -7.64 -7.22
N ALA A 81 -14.31 -6.47 -6.86
CA ALA A 81 -15.07 -5.28 -6.49
C ALA A 81 -16.00 -4.89 -7.65
N GLY A 82 -17.20 -5.47 -7.64
CA GLY A 82 -18.20 -5.33 -8.68
C GLY A 82 -18.91 -3.99 -8.57
N GLY A 83 -18.36 -2.97 -9.23
CA GLY A 83 -19.10 -2.22 -10.23
C GLY A 83 -20.34 -1.46 -9.76
N GLY A 84 -20.21 -0.62 -8.74
CA GLY A 84 -20.88 0.67 -8.76
C GLY A 84 -19.80 1.70 -8.97
N SER A 85 -19.68 2.27 -10.18
CA SER A 85 -18.88 3.48 -10.37
C SER A 85 -19.55 4.59 -9.56
N GLN A 86 -19.34 4.63 -8.24
CA GLN A 86 -19.47 5.86 -7.49
C GLN A 86 -18.62 6.85 -8.27
N ALA A 87 -19.27 7.84 -8.86
CA ALA A 87 -18.60 8.84 -9.66
C ALA A 87 -17.62 9.55 -8.73
N CYS A 88 -16.37 9.11 -8.73
CA CYS A 88 -15.31 9.73 -7.97
C CYS A 88 -15.26 11.17 -8.43
N MET A 89 -15.48 12.09 -7.49
CA MET A 89 -15.65 13.49 -7.85
C MET A 89 -14.36 13.98 -8.49
N GLN A 90 -14.47 14.57 -9.69
CA GLN A 90 -13.32 15.14 -10.36
C GLN A 90 -12.76 16.28 -9.48
N PRO A 91 -11.49 16.18 -9.05
CA PRO A 91 -10.92 17.14 -8.14
C PRO A 91 -10.44 18.40 -8.86
N ALA A 92 -10.32 19.50 -8.12
CA ALA A 92 -10.01 20.82 -8.67
C ALA A 92 -8.50 21.11 -8.79
N ASN A 93 -7.63 20.38 -8.10
CA ASN A 93 -6.18 20.61 -8.13
C ASN A 93 -5.47 19.73 -9.16
N GLY A 94 -4.31 20.19 -9.66
CA GLY A 94 -3.59 19.51 -10.75
C GLY A 94 -3.14 18.09 -10.40
N CYS A 95 -2.67 17.85 -9.18
CA CYS A 95 -2.24 16.52 -8.73
C CYS A 95 -3.40 15.52 -8.76
N ALA A 96 -4.49 15.86 -8.09
CA ALA A 96 -5.66 15.02 -7.98
C ALA A 96 -6.35 14.86 -9.35
N ALA A 97 -6.30 15.86 -10.23
CA ALA A 97 -6.80 15.73 -11.60
C ALA A 97 -5.97 14.72 -12.40
N CYS A 98 -4.64 14.73 -12.25
CA CYS A 98 -3.79 13.70 -12.82
C CYS A 98 -4.09 12.32 -12.23
N MET A 99 -4.22 12.19 -10.90
CA MET A 99 -4.57 10.93 -10.26
C MET A 99 -5.93 10.40 -10.73
N PHE A 100 -6.92 11.27 -10.90
CA PHE A 100 -8.23 10.88 -11.44
C PHE A 100 -8.13 10.34 -12.88
N GLN A 101 -7.21 10.87 -13.69
CA GLN A 101 -7.02 10.46 -15.09
C GLN A 101 -6.12 9.23 -15.26
N GLN A 102 -4.95 9.22 -14.60
CA GLN A 102 -3.90 8.22 -14.76
C GLN A 102 -4.00 7.08 -13.73
N CYS A 103 -4.57 7.38 -12.56
CA CYS A 103 -4.66 6.48 -11.40
C CYS A 103 -6.12 6.20 -11.02
N ASN A 104 -7.04 6.25 -11.98
CA ASN A 104 -8.49 6.27 -11.72
C ASN A 104 -8.94 5.18 -10.74
N VAL A 105 -8.50 3.94 -10.95
CA VAL A 105 -8.85 2.80 -10.09
C VAL A 105 -8.41 3.04 -8.65
N ALA A 106 -7.11 3.24 -8.42
CA ALA A 106 -6.57 3.48 -7.08
C ALA A 106 -7.18 4.73 -6.41
N TYR A 107 -7.35 5.81 -7.17
CA TYR A 107 -7.99 7.03 -6.69
C TYR A 107 -9.43 6.79 -6.24
N CYS A 108 -10.19 6.02 -7.02
CA CYS A 108 -11.57 5.70 -6.72
C CYS A 108 -11.72 4.74 -5.54
N ASP A 109 -10.84 3.75 -5.43
CA ASP A 109 -10.80 2.83 -4.30
C ASP A 109 -10.53 3.61 -3.01
N CYS A 110 -9.52 4.49 -3.02
CA CYS A 110 -9.24 5.39 -1.90
C CYS A 110 -10.42 6.34 -1.61
N ALA A 111 -11.09 6.87 -2.64
CA ALA A 111 -12.25 7.75 -2.44
C ALA A 111 -13.48 7.02 -1.85
N GLY A 112 -13.56 5.70 -2.01
CA GLY A 112 -14.57 4.86 -1.39
C GLY A 112 -14.32 4.58 0.09
N GLU A 113 -13.07 4.70 0.56
CA GLU A 113 -12.66 4.42 1.94
C GLU A 113 -12.47 5.71 2.76
N PRO A 114 -13.33 6.00 3.75
CA PRO A 114 -13.24 7.21 4.56
C PRO A 114 -11.89 7.39 5.25
N SER A 115 -11.25 6.28 5.64
CA SER A 115 -9.93 6.28 6.27
C SER A 115 -8.86 6.79 5.29
N CYS A 116 -8.87 6.31 4.04
CA CYS A 116 -7.93 6.77 3.01
C CYS A 116 -8.09 8.27 2.73
N LEU A 117 -9.33 8.74 2.61
CA LEU A 117 -9.63 10.17 2.46
C LEU A 117 -9.24 11.00 3.69
N GLY A 118 -9.21 10.41 4.88
CA GLY A 118 -8.80 11.07 6.12
C GLY A 118 -7.29 11.29 6.23
N ILE A 119 -6.47 10.45 5.57
CA ILE A 119 -5.01 10.53 5.63
C ILE A 119 -4.50 11.83 5.02
N VAL A 120 -4.90 12.15 3.79
CA VAL A 120 -4.39 13.31 3.03
C VAL A 120 -4.54 14.63 3.78
N PRO A 121 -5.75 15.07 4.20
CA PRO A 121 -5.91 16.33 4.92
C PRO A 121 -5.25 16.29 6.31
N CYS A 122 -5.13 15.12 6.94
CA CYS A 122 -4.44 14.99 8.21
C CYS A 122 -2.93 15.26 8.05
N VAL A 123 -2.28 14.59 7.09
CA VAL A 123 -0.86 14.78 6.80
C VAL A 123 -0.58 16.21 6.30
N GLN A 124 -1.47 16.80 5.50
CA GLN A 124 -1.36 18.19 5.05
C GLN A 124 -1.46 19.21 6.19
N ALA A 125 -2.10 18.85 7.31
CA ALA A 125 -2.18 19.71 8.49
C ALA A 125 -0.93 19.61 9.38
N CYS A 126 -0.08 18.61 9.17
CA CYS A 126 1.15 18.45 9.93
C CYS A 126 2.19 19.53 9.58
N PRO A 127 2.98 20.03 10.55
CA PRO A 127 4.14 20.84 10.24
C PRO A 127 5.08 20.12 9.29
N ALA A 128 5.76 20.87 8.41
CA ALA A 128 6.73 20.28 7.50
C ALA A 128 7.80 19.50 8.29
N MET A 129 8.07 18.27 7.85
CA MET A 129 9.00 17.33 8.49
C MET A 129 8.60 16.84 9.89
N ASP A 130 7.36 17.06 10.34
CA ASP A 130 6.86 16.46 11.58
C ASP A 130 6.39 15.02 11.32
N GLN A 131 7.35 14.10 11.37
CA GLN A 131 7.11 12.67 11.16
C GLN A 131 6.16 12.10 12.22
N ALA A 132 6.26 12.53 13.47
CA ALA A 132 5.38 12.06 14.54
C ALA A 132 3.92 12.45 14.29
N CYS A 133 3.68 13.65 13.73
CA CYS A 133 2.34 14.06 13.30
C CYS A 133 1.83 13.18 12.15
N ALA A 134 2.65 12.93 11.13
CA ALA A 134 2.27 12.09 10.00
C ALA A 134 1.95 10.64 10.44
N GLU A 135 2.77 10.06 11.32
CA GLU A 135 2.54 8.73 11.89
C GLU A 135 1.22 8.66 12.67
N SER A 136 0.91 9.68 13.46
CA SER A 136 -0.39 9.79 14.15
C SER A 136 -1.56 9.84 13.17
N CYS A 137 -1.40 10.53 12.04
CA CYS A 137 -2.39 10.55 10.97
C CYS A 137 -2.62 9.17 10.34
N TYR A 138 -1.54 8.41 10.10
CA TYR A 138 -1.64 7.05 9.58
C TYR A 138 -2.28 6.09 10.59
N GLN A 139 -1.90 6.18 11.86
CA GLN A 139 -2.50 5.36 12.94
C GLN A 139 -4.00 5.61 13.05
N LYS A 140 -4.40 6.89 13.06
CA LYS A 140 -5.80 7.32 13.15
C LYS A 140 -6.65 6.84 11.97
N ASN A 141 -6.05 6.68 10.80
CA ASN A 141 -6.71 6.30 9.55
C ASN A 141 -6.14 5.00 8.99
N SER A 142 -5.79 4.06 9.87
CA SER A 142 -5.03 2.86 9.52
C SER A 142 -5.76 1.92 8.56
N LEU A 143 -7.09 1.92 8.56
CA LEU A 143 -7.96 1.09 7.69
C LEU A 143 -8.06 1.55 6.24
N GLY A 144 -7.37 2.63 5.85
CA GLY A 144 -7.29 3.05 4.45
C GLY A 144 -5.86 3.36 4.05
N PHE A 145 -4.91 2.83 4.80
CA PHE A 145 -3.50 3.11 4.59
C PHE A 145 -2.98 2.35 3.37
N ALA A 146 -3.48 1.14 3.12
CA ALA A 146 -3.08 0.37 1.96
C ALA A 146 -3.49 1.06 0.65
N GLU A 147 -4.73 1.53 0.55
CA GLU A 147 -5.25 2.28 -0.59
C GLU A 147 -4.49 3.60 -0.76
N PHE A 148 -4.13 4.25 0.36
CA PHE A 148 -3.31 5.46 0.33
C PHE A 148 -1.92 5.18 -0.26
N VAL A 149 -1.28 4.07 0.11
CA VAL A 149 0.03 3.64 -0.44
C VAL A 149 -0.10 3.34 -1.94
N ILE A 150 -1.12 2.58 -2.36
CA ILE A 150 -1.34 2.26 -3.77
C ILE A 150 -1.57 3.54 -4.59
N THR A 151 -2.43 4.43 -4.09
CA THR A 151 -2.75 5.71 -4.73
C THR A 151 -1.52 6.61 -4.81
N SER A 152 -0.74 6.70 -3.72
CA SER A 152 0.48 7.50 -3.66
C SER A 152 1.57 6.97 -4.59
N SER A 153 1.68 5.66 -4.76
CA SER A 153 2.65 5.04 -5.67
C SER A 153 2.34 5.40 -7.12
N CYS A 154 1.05 5.36 -7.48
CA CYS A 154 0.60 5.80 -8.80
C CYS A 154 0.81 7.31 -8.99
N ALA A 155 0.53 8.13 -7.98
CA ALA A 155 0.77 9.56 -8.02
C ALA A 155 2.26 9.89 -8.25
N ASN A 156 3.16 9.18 -7.56
CA ASN A 156 4.60 9.35 -7.75
C ASN A 156 5.06 8.91 -9.16
N THR A 157 4.52 7.81 -9.69
CA THR A 157 5.00 7.22 -10.96
C THR A 157 4.43 7.93 -12.18
N LEU A 158 3.12 8.19 -12.21
CA LEU A 158 2.41 8.72 -13.38
C LEU A 158 2.10 10.21 -13.28
N CYS A 159 2.09 10.76 -12.06
CA CYS A 159 1.69 12.14 -11.79
C CYS A 159 2.78 12.98 -11.12
N ALA A 160 4.04 12.52 -11.11
CA ALA A 160 5.15 13.23 -10.47
C ALA A 160 5.20 14.74 -10.79
N PRO A 161 5.02 15.19 -12.06
CA PRO A 161 5.05 16.61 -12.40
C PRO A 161 3.89 17.41 -11.77
N SER A 162 2.75 16.77 -11.54
CA SER A 162 1.55 17.39 -10.95
C SER A 162 1.46 17.21 -9.44
N CYS A 163 2.18 16.22 -8.89
CA CYS A 163 2.17 15.83 -7.48
C CYS A 163 3.58 15.95 -6.86
N PRO A 164 4.15 17.16 -6.77
CA PRO A 164 5.42 17.34 -6.08
C PRO A 164 5.28 16.94 -4.61
N GLY A 165 6.13 16.02 -4.15
CA GLY A 165 6.08 15.50 -2.78
C GLY A 165 5.38 14.15 -2.61
N ALA A 166 4.83 13.55 -3.69
CA ALA A 166 4.52 12.13 -3.65
C ALA A 166 5.84 11.35 -3.46
N GLY A 167 6.03 10.74 -2.29
CA GLY A 167 7.22 9.95 -2.00
C GLY A 167 7.31 8.71 -2.90
N MET A 168 8.53 8.25 -3.20
CA MET A 168 8.69 6.96 -3.86
C MET A 168 8.31 5.85 -2.88
N ILE A 169 7.40 4.99 -3.32
CA ILE A 169 7.01 3.79 -2.58
C ILE A 169 7.77 2.62 -3.22
N GLY A 170 8.49 1.87 -2.39
CA GLY A 170 9.24 0.71 -2.84
C GLY A 170 8.31 -0.41 -3.33
N ALA A 171 8.87 -1.32 -4.13
CA ALA A 171 8.12 -2.45 -4.67
C ALA A 171 7.56 -3.35 -3.56
N CYS A 172 8.30 -3.52 -2.45
CA CYS A 172 7.83 -4.31 -1.32
C CYS A 172 6.62 -3.67 -0.66
N GLU A 173 6.66 -2.37 -0.36
CA GLU A 173 5.55 -1.63 0.25
C GLU A 173 4.30 -1.68 -0.61
N LEU A 174 4.45 -1.48 -1.92
CA LEU A 174 3.34 -1.59 -2.85
C LEU A 174 2.76 -3.02 -2.85
N CYS A 175 3.61 -4.05 -2.80
CA CYS A 175 3.14 -5.42 -2.70
C CYS A 175 2.42 -5.70 -1.36
N LEU A 176 2.95 -5.21 -0.24
CA LEU A 176 2.33 -5.37 1.07
C LEU A 176 0.97 -4.69 1.12
N ALA A 177 0.85 -3.49 0.55
CA ALA A 177 -0.44 -2.79 0.43
C ALA A 177 -1.43 -3.58 -0.44
N GLN A 178 -0.97 -4.22 -1.52
CA GLN A 178 -1.85 -4.95 -2.45
C GLN A 178 -2.22 -6.37 -2.01
N GLN A 179 -1.30 -7.09 -1.36
CA GLN A 179 -1.43 -8.52 -1.08
C GLN A 179 -1.56 -8.84 0.42
N CYS A 180 -1.16 -7.90 1.28
CA CYS A 180 -1.10 -8.05 2.72
C CYS A 180 -1.86 -6.93 3.45
N GLU A 181 -2.85 -6.35 2.80
CA GLU A 181 -3.65 -5.20 3.25
C GLU A 181 -4.01 -5.30 4.74
N GLN A 182 -4.71 -6.35 5.15
CA GLN A 182 -5.15 -6.53 6.53
C GLN A 182 -3.99 -6.55 7.53
N GLN A 183 -2.91 -7.28 7.23
CA GLN A 183 -1.76 -7.36 8.12
C GLN A 183 -0.98 -6.05 8.16
N PHE A 184 -0.96 -5.35 7.02
CA PHE A 184 -0.26 -4.09 6.86
C PHE A 184 -0.96 -2.97 7.64
N GLU A 185 -2.27 -2.85 7.48
CA GLU A 185 -3.10 -1.89 8.21
C GLU A 185 -3.17 -2.19 9.71
N ALA A 186 -3.27 -3.46 10.10
CA ALA A 186 -3.22 -3.86 11.50
C ALA A 186 -1.88 -3.49 12.15
N CYS A 187 -0.78 -3.54 11.39
CA CYS A 187 0.51 -3.08 11.88
C CYS A 187 0.57 -1.55 11.98
N VAL A 188 0.16 -0.83 10.94
CA VAL A 188 0.17 0.65 10.92
C VAL A 188 -0.74 1.24 12.01
N GLY A 189 -1.85 0.58 12.32
CA GLY A 189 -2.74 0.96 13.41
C GLY A 189 -2.19 0.69 14.82
N ASN A 190 -1.07 -0.03 14.95
CA ASN A 190 -0.46 -0.37 16.23
C ASN A 190 0.91 0.34 16.39
N PRO A 191 1.05 1.33 17.31
CA PRO A 191 2.30 2.05 17.50
C PRO A 191 3.46 1.15 17.95
N GLU A 192 3.18 0.05 18.65
CA GLU A 192 4.21 -0.93 19.02
C GLU A 192 4.70 -1.72 17.80
N CYS A 193 3.86 -1.92 16.77
CA CYS A 193 4.26 -2.59 15.54
C CYS A 193 5.21 -1.71 14.73
N THR A 194 4.86 -0.43 14.54
CA THR A 194 5.71 0.53 13.82
C THR A 194 7.02 0.79 14.57
N ALA A 195 6.98 0.98 15.89
CA ALA A 195 8.19 1.14 16.70
C ALA A 195 9.09 -0.12 16.68
N LEU A 196 8.50 -1.33 16.67
CA LEU A 196 9.26 -2.57 16.50
C LEU A 196 9.97 -2.61 15.15
N ILE A 197 9.27 -2.26 14.07
CA ILE A 197 9.84 -2.20 12.72
C ILE A 197 11.01 -1.22 12.68
N ASP A 198 10.87 -0.02 13.22
CA ASP A 198 11.92 1.01 13.27
C ASP A 198 13.16 0.49 14.02
N CYS A 199 12.93 -0.13 15.18
CA CYS A 199 13.99 -0.71 15.97
C CYS A 199 14.73 -1.82 15.19
N LEU A 200 13.99 -2.71 14.52
CA LEU A 200 14.57 -3.81 13.73
C LEU A 200 15.39 -3.31 12.54
N GLN A 201 15.03 -2.18 11.92
CA GLN A 201 15.81 -1.55 10.85
C GLN A 201 17.20 -1.12 11.33
N GLY A 202 17.29 -0.58 12.55
CA GLY A 202 18.55 -0.18 13.17
C GLY A 202 19.50 -1.34 13.47
N CYS A 203 19.00 -2.58 13.53
CA CYS A 203 19.78 -3.72 14.00
C CYS A 203 20.77 -4.33 13.00
N GLN A 204 20.72 -4.01 11.69
CA GLN A 204 21.65 -4.55 10.67
C GLN A 204 21.85 -6.08 10.73
N ASN A 205 20.80 -6.86 11.01
CA ASN A 205 20.83 -8.33 11.24
C ASN A 205 21.54 -8.81 12.52
N ASN A 206 21.80 -7.93 13.49
CA ASN A 206 22.29 -8.33 14.81
C ASN A 206 21.16 -8.98 15.62
N LEU A 207 21.25 -10.29 15.85
CA LEU A 207 20.23 -11.06 16.55
C LEU A 207 19.97 -10.57 17.99
N ALA A 208 21.00 -10.14 18.72
CA ALA A 208 20.84 -9.62 20.07
C ALA A 208 20.06 -8.29 20.08
N CYS A 209 20.32 -7.43 19.10
CA CYS A 209 19.53 -6.21 18.88
C CYS A 209 18.09 -6.55 18.52
N GLN A 210 17.85 -7.48 17.59
CA GLN A 210 16.50 -7.89 17.20
C GLN A 210 15.70 -8.46 18.37
N GLN A 211 16.32 -9.29 19.21
CA GLN A 211 15.71 -9.81 20.44
C GLN A 211 15.39 -8.68 21.43
N THR A 212 16.26 -7.66 21.53
CA THR A 212 16.02 -6.50 22.39
C THR A 212 14.84 -5.67 21.89
N CYS A 213 14.76 -5.40 20.58
CA CYS A 213 13.63 -4.70 19.96
C CYS A 213 12.31 -5.44 20.18
N ALA A 214 12.28 -6.76 19.96
CA ALA A 214 11.09 -7.57 20.18
C ALA A 214 10.64 -7.58 21.66
N ALA A 215 11.59 -7.52 22.60
CA ALA A 215 11.28 -7.40 24.02
C ALA A 215 10.76 -6.01 24.41
N GLN A 216 11.33 -4.95 23.82
CA GLN A 216 10.89 -3.56 24.04
C GLN A 216 9.50 -3.29 23.46
N HIS A 217 9.19 -3.91 22.32
CA HIS A 217 7.94 -3.69 21.58
C HIS A 217 7.10 -4.97 21.49
N ALA A 218 6.94 -5.66 22.63
CA ALA A 218 6.23 -6.93 22.68
C ALA A 218 4.79 -6.83 22.13
N GLY A 219 4.13 -5.67 22.28
CA GLY A 219 2.78 -5.42 21.81
C GLY A 219 2.62 -5.37 20.28
N GLY A 220 3.70 -5.21 19.52
CA GLY A 220 3.71 -5.20 18.05
C GLY A 220 4.18 -6.51 17.42
N THR A 221 4.73 -7.43 18.21
CA THR A 221 5.39 -8.64 17.69
C THR A 221 4.44 -9.55 16.89
N ASN A 222 3.19 -9.67 17.31
CA ASN A 222 2.20 -10.49 16.62
C ASN A 222 1.89 -9.94 15.22
N GLN A 223 1.65 -8.63 15.12
CA GLN A 223 1.37 -7.95 13.85
C GLN A 223 2.58 -7.99 12.91
N VAL A 224 3.79 -7.74 13.42
CA VAL A 224 5.02 -7.89 12.63
C VAL A 224 5.19 -9.33 12.14
N GLN A 225 4.87 -10.33 12.97
CA GLN A 225 4.94 -11.73 12.56
C GLN A 225 3.92 -12.07 11.47
N GLN A 226 2.67 -11.63 11.59
CA GLN A 226 1.63 -11.84 10.58
C GLN A 226 1.98 -11.15 9.26
N LEU A 227 2.46 -9.91 9.33
CA LEU A 227 2.88 -9.13 8.17
C LEU A 227 4.07 -9.78 7.46
N ASN A 228 5.06 -10.28 8.21
CA ASN A 228 6.18 -11.03 7.64
C ASN A 228 5.76 -12.36 7.01
N GLN A 229 4.81 -13.09 7.63
CA GLN A 229 4.27 -14.31 7.03
C GLN A 229 3.60 -14.00 5.69
N CYS A 230 2.79 -12.95 5.61
CA CYS A 230 2.20 -12.53 4.35
C CYS A 230 3.27 -12.09 3.33
N ALA A 231 4.24 -11.28 3.76
CA ALA A 231 5.33 -10.81 2.90
C ALA A 231 6.10 -11.96 2.23
N THR A 232 6.41 -13.01 3.00
CA THR A 232 7.14 -14.18 2.49
C THR A 232 6.30 -15.07 1.58
N MET A 233 4.97 -15.14 1.78
CA MET A 233 4.10 -15.95 0.92
C MET A 233 3.71 -15.23 -0.38
N SER A 234 3.49 -13.92 -0.32
CA SER A 234 2.87 -13.16 -1.41
C SER A 234 3.81 -12.14 -2.07
N CYS A 235 4.87 -11.70 -1.37
CA CYS A 235 5.72 -10.58 -1.77
C CYS A 235 7.21 -10.90 -1.81
N ASP A 236 7.60 -12.18 -1.84
CA ASP A 236 9.00 -12.62 -1.76
C ASP A 236 9.90 -11.98 -2.83
N ASN A 237 9.42 -11.87 -4.07
CA ASN A 237 10.15 -11.23 -5.17
C ASN A 237 10.29 -9.71 -5.01
N ALA A 238 9.36 -9.06 -4.30
CA ALA A 238 9.36 -7.60 -4.12
C ALA A 238 10.15 -7.18 -2.87
N CYS A 239 10.29 -8.07 -1.88
CA CYS A 239 10.81 -7.76 -0.55
C CYS A 239 12.22 -8.33 -0.24
N ASN A 240 12.87 -9.01 -1.19
CA ASN A 240 14.24 -9.53 -1.05
C ASN A 240 15.23 -8.82 -1.98
#